data_AF-A0A0C9ZPB3-F1
#
_entry.id   AF-A0A0C9ZPB3-F1
#
_cell.length_a   1.000
_cell.length_b   1.000
_cell.length_c   1.000
_cell.angle_alpha   90.00
_cell.angle_beta   90.00
_cell.angle_gamma   90.00
#
_symmetry.space_group_name_H-M   'P 1'
#
loop_
_entity.id
_entity.type
_entity.pdbx_description
1 polymer ?
#
loop_
_entity_poly.entity_id
_entity_poly.type
_entity_poly.pdbx_seq_one_letter_code
_entity_poly.pdbx_strand_id
1 'polypeptide(L)'
;MSHSDVVVDRRAGGPNIVALLDVIRDPALKTPSLITEYVDNVDFKVWILMFATTCLSSSRQVAFVIQAFDCCHSRGIMHRDVKPHNIMIDHERRKVSVLLTTYMFLRLRLVDWGLADFYHPRVGYNLWVASCYFKGLELLVDFREYDYSLDMWGFGCIWFSFADRISQVHSQRP
;
A
#
# COMPACT_ATOMS: atom_id res chain seq x y z
N MET A 1 -14.98 -19.27 -5.59
CA MET A 1 -13.85 -18.35 -5.82
C MET A 1 -13.16 -18.17 -4.49
N SER A 2 -11.86 -18.45 -4.42
CA SER A 2 -11.11 -18.32 -3.17
C SER A 2 -10.74 -16.84 -2.97
N HIS A 3 -10.65 -16.36 -1.72
CA HIS A 3 -10.27 -14.97 -1.42
C HIS A 3 -8.92 -14.56 -2.05
N SER A 4 -8.06 -15.53 -2.40
CA SER A 4 -6.78 -15.33 -3.08
C SER A 4 -6.86 -15.00 -4.57
N ASP A 5 -8.03 -15.11 -5.21
CA ASP A 5 -8.17 -14.88 -6.66
C ASP A 5 -8.44 -13.40 -7.02
N VAL A 6 -8.62 -12.54 -6.02
CA VAL A 6 -9.19 -11.19 -6.18
C VAL A 6 -8.25 -10.20 -6.88
N VAL A 7 -6.92 -10.38 -6.80
CA VAL A 7 -5.98 -9.33 -7.28
C VAL A 7 -4.88 -9.84 -8.21
N VAL A 8 -4.97 -11.09 -8.62
CA VAL A 8 -3.92 -11.72 -9.43
C VAL A 8 -4.42 -12.08 -10.81
N ASP A 9 -5.25 -11.23 -11.39
CA ASP A 9 -5.40 -11.22 -12.84
C ASP A 9 -4.11 -10.63 -13.44
N ARG A 10 -3.42 -11.38 -14.31
CA ARG A 10 -2.30 -10.89 -15.14
C ARG A 10 -2.66 -9.59 -15.89
N ARG A 11 -3.95 -9.29 -16.06
CA ARG A 11 -4.48 -8.10 -16.73
C ARG A 11 -4.78 -6.93 -15.79
N ALA A 12 -4.78 -7.14 -14.46
CA ALA A 12 -5.08 -6.12 -13.45
C ALA A 12 -3.85 -5.28 -13.04
N GLY A 13 -2.79 -5.26 -13.85
CA GLY A 13 -1.76 -4.23 -13.73
C GLY A 13 -2.36 -2.82 -13.73
N GLY A 14 -1.77 -1.90 -12.98
CA GLY A 14 -2.29 -0.56 -12.80
C GLY A 14 -1.21 0.40 -12.30
N PRO A 15 -1.41 1.72 -12.42
CA PRO A 15 -0.48 2.70 -11.85
C PRO A 15 -0.26 2.40 -10.37
N ASN A 16 1.00 2.26 -9.98
CA ASN A 16 1.43 2.08 -8.60
C ASN A 16 0.89 0.82 -7.90
N ILE A 17 0.48 -0.21 -8.64
CA ILE A 17 0.12 -1.55 -8.13
C ILE A 17 1.20 -2.54 -8.56
N VAL A 18 1.63 -3.42 -7.64
CA VAL A 18 2.63 -4.45 -7.97
C VAL A 18 2.13 -5.39 -9.06
N ALA A 19 2.93 -5.58 -10.11
CA ALA A 19 2.59 -6.50 -11.18
C ALA A 19 2.80 -7.96 -10.75
N LEU A 20 1.78 -8.81 -10.95
CA LEU A 20 1.96 -10.26 -10.96
C LEU A 20 2.49 -10.71 -12.32
N LEU A 21 3.64 -11.38 -12.29
CA LEU A 21 4.27 -11.96 -13.47
C LEU A 21 3.80 -13.40 -13.67
N ASP A 22 3.79 -14.20 -12.61
CA ASP A 22 3.43 -15.61 -12.70
C ASP A 22 2.89 -16.21 -11.40
N VAL A 23 2.21 -17.35 -11.52
CA VAL A 23 1.80 -18.18 -10.38
C VAL A 23 2.38 -19.57 -10.59
N ILE A 24 3.32 -19.94 -9.72
CA ILE A 24 3.97 -21.24 -9.79
C ILE A 24 3.51 -22.11 -8.62
N ARG A 25 3.68 -23.42 -8.78
CA ARG A 25 3.42 -24.38 -7.71
C ARG A 25 4.62 -25.28 -7.57
N ASP A 26 5.15 -25.36 -6.36
CA ASP A 26 6.28 -26.25 -6.08
C ASP A 26 5.88 -27.70 -6.43
N PRO A 27 6.64 -28.41 -7.29
CA PRO A 27 6.27 -29.76 -7.71
C PRO A 27 6.21 -30.77 -6.56
N ALA A 28 7.07 -30.62 -5.54
CA ALA A 28 7.21 -31.53 -4.43
C ALA A 28 6.27 -31.15 -3.26
N LEU A 29 6.31 -29.90 -2.83
CA LEU A 29 5.57 -29.39 -1.67
C LEU A 29 4.13 -29.00 -2.00
N LYS A 30 3.78 -28.88 -3.29
CA LYS A 30 2.48 -28.40 -3.78
C LYS A 30 2.07 -27.02 -3.22
N THR A 31 3.03 -26.26 -2.70
CA THR A 31 2.82 -24.90 -2.20
C THR A 31 2.64 -23.95 -3.39
N PRO A 32 1.54 -23.18 -3.47
CA PRO A 32 1.41 -22.12 -4.46
C PRO A 32 2.34 -20.95 -4.12
N SER A 33 2.92 -20.31 -5.13
CA SER A 33 3.79 -19.15 -4.96
C SER A 33 3.52 -18.12 -6.04
N LEU A 34 3.47 -16.86 -5.65
CA LEU A 34 3.24 -15.73 -6.53
C LEU A 34 4.59 -15.12 -6.93
N ILE A 35 4.79 -14.92 -8.23
CA ILE A 35 5.96 -14.25 -8.79
C ILE A 35 5.54 -12.85 -9.21
N THR A 36 6.07 -11.84 -8.56
CA THR A 36 5.75 -10.43 -8.82
C THR A 36 6.94 -9.68 -9.41
N GLU A 37 6.72 -8.45 -9.90
CA GLU A 37 7.84 -7.54 -10.17
C GLU A 37 8.68 -7.34 -8.90
N TYR A 38 9.98 -7.17 -9.10
CA TYR A 38 10.88 -6.83 -8.00
C TYR A 38 10.71 -5.36 -7.63
N VAL A 39 10.48 -5.09 -6.35
CA VAL A 39 10.41 -3.74 -5.80
C VAL A 39 11.40 -3.64 -4.64
N ASP A 40 12.21 -2.59 -4.63
CA ASP A 40 13.13 -2.32 -3.52
C ASP A 40 12.32 -2.10 -2.22
N ASN A 41 12.72 -2.80 -1.16
CA ASN A 41 12.11 -2.63 0.16
C ASN A 41 12.88 -1.57 0.96
N VAL A 42 12.43 -0.34 0.84
CA VAL A 42 12.96 0.77 1.63
C VAL A 42 12.23 0.81 2.96
N ASP A 43 13.00 0.78 4.06
CA ASP A 43 12.42 0.87 5.41
C ASP A 43 11.52 2.11 5.54
N PHE A 44 10.31 1.91 6.06
CA PHE A 44 9.34 2.97 6.31
C PHE A 44 9.93 4.16 7.08
N LYS A 45 10.87 3.93 8.00
CA LYS A 45 11.57 5.00 8.73
C LYS A 45 12.34 5.91 7.80
N VAL A 46 13.00 5.36 6.79
CA VAL A 46 13.68 6.13 5.75
C VAL A 46 12.65 6.92 4.95
N TRP A 47 11.51 6.30 4.62
CA TRP A 47 10.42 6.99 3.95
C TRP A 47 9.89 8.20 4.75
N ILE A 48 9.62 8.05 6.05
CA ILE A 48 9.19 9.16 6.92
C ILE A 48 10.24 10.29 6.97
N LEU A 49 11.53 9.95 7.06
CA LEU A 49 12.60 10.95 7.09
C LEU A 49 12.72 11.73 5.77
N MET A 50 12.54 11.03 4.64
CA MET A 50 12.43 11.67 3.33
C MET A 50 11.20 12.59 3.24
N PHE A 51 10.08 12.15 3.81
CA PHE A 51 8.83 12.91 3.90
C PHE A 51 9.01 14.24 4.64
N ALA A 52 9.71 14.18 5.77
CA ALA A 52 9.89 15.32 6.68
C ALA A 52 10.84 16.40 6.15
N THR A 53 11.66 16.08 5.15
CA THR A 53 12.72 16.97 4.67
C THR A 53 12.31 17.85 3.49
N THR A 54 11.25 17.53 2.73
CA THR A 54 10.76 18.40 1.63
C THR A 54 9.24 18.35 1.41
N CYS A 55 8.55 19.50 1.55
CA CYS A 55 7.09 19.63 1.34
C CYS A 55 6.61 19.35 -0.10
N LEU A 56 7.49 19.37 -1.09
CA LEU A 56 7.15 19.02 -2.47
C LEU A 56 7.17 17.50 -2.72
N SER A 57 7.87 16.73 -1.89
CA SER A 57 7.90 15.27 -1.97
C SER A 57 6.63 14.65 -1.38
N SER A 58 6.03 15.32 -0.39
CA SER A 58 4.90 14.81 0.38
C SER A 58 3.62 14.72 -0.44
N SER A 59 3.23 15.80 -1.12
CA SER A 59 2.01 15.85 -1.95
C SER A 59 2.05 14.86 -3.11
N ARG A 60 3.22 14.65 -3.71
CA ARG A 60 3.39 13.70 -4.82
C ARG A 60 3.27 12.25 -4.38
N GLN A 61 3.83 11.91 -3.21
CA GLN A 61 3.72 10.55 -2.68
C GLN A 61 2.27 10.23 -2.29
N VAL A 62 1.53 11.19 -1.72
CA VAL A 62 0.07 11.08 -1.54
C VAL A 62 -0.60 10.81 -2.87
N ALA A 63 -0.31 11.61 -3.90
CA ALA A 63 -0.93 11.44 -5.20
C ALA A 63 -0.70 10.03 -5.77
N PHE A 64 0.49 9.45 -5.60
CA PHE A 64 0.75 8.08 -6.06
C PHE A 64 -0.02 7.01 -5.28
N VAL A 65 -0.16 7.14 -3.96
CA VAL A 65 -0.99 6.23 -3.15
C VAL A 65 -2.46 6.35 -3.55
N ILE A 66 -2.96 7.58 -3.70
CA ILE A 66 -4.34 7.83 -4.12
C ILE A 66 -4.60 7.27 -5.53
N GLN A 67 -3.64 7.40 -6.45
CA GLN A 67 -3.74 6.77 -7.78
C GLN A 67 -3.79 5.24 -7.71
N ALA A 68 -3.06 4.61 -6.77
CA ALA A 68 -3.13 3.16 -6.57
C ALA A 68 -4.53 2.75 -6.06
N PHE A 69 -5.08 3.48 -5.09
CA PHE A 69 -6.41 3.24 -4.56
C PHE A 69 -7.51 3.48 -5.59
N ASP A 70 -7.48 4.60 -6.31
CA ASP A 70 -8.41 4.87 -7.41
C ASP A 70 -8.39 3.73 -8.44
N CYS A 71 -7.19 3.22 -8.77
CA CYS A 71 -7.03 2.11 -9.69
C CYS A 71 -7.68 0.81 -9.19
N CYS A 72 -7.51 0.42 -7.92
CA CYS A 72 -8.13 -0.81 -7.40
C CYS A 72 -9.60 -0.64 -7.04
N HIS A 73 -10.00 0.49 -6.45
CA HIS A 73 -11.38 0.78 -6.05
C HIS A 73 -12.29 0.92 -7.27
N SER A 74 -11.83 1.55 -8.37
CA SER A 74 -12.59 1.62 -9.63
C SER A 74 -12.80 0.25 -10.29
N ARG A 75 -12.00 -0.76 -9.92
CA ARG A 75 -12.15 -2.16 -10.34
C ARG A 75 -12.94 -3.01 -9.34
N GLY A 76 -13.49 -2.39 -8.31
CA GLY A 76 -14.29 -3.06 -7.30
C GLY A 76 -13.47 -3.84 -6.28
N ILE A 77 -12.19 -3.52 -6.07
CA ILE A 77 -11.29 -4.25 -5.17
C ILE A 77 -10.98 -3.40 -3.94
N MET A 78 -11.14 -3.97 -2.75
CA MET A 78 -10.66 -3.41 -1.47
C MET A 78 -9.35 -4.09 -1.08
N HIS A 79 -8.34 -3.33 -0.61
CA HIS A 79 -7.05 -3.88 -0.19
C HIS A 79 -7.10 -4.54 1.20
N ARG A 80 -7.80 -3.92 2.16
CA ARG A 80 -8.07 -4.38 3.54
C ARG A 80 -6.86 -4.61 4.46
N ASP A 81 -5.63 -4.39 4.00
CA ASP A 81 -4.44 -4.35 4.86
C ASP A 81 -3.48 -3.21 4.49
N VAL A 82 -4.04 -2.00 4.36
CA VAL A 82 -3.24 -0.78 4.10
C VAL A 82 -2.40 -0.46 5.32
N LYS A 83 -1.08 -0.55 5.17
CA LYS A 83 -0.09 -0.26 6.20
C LYS A 83 1.24 0.17 5.56
N PRO A 84 2.13 0.82 6.32
CA PRO A 84 3.47 1.20 5.88
C PRO A 84 4.25 0.14 5.09
N HIS A 85 4.23 -1.10 5.60
CA HIS A 85 4.99 -2.22 5.02
C HIS A 85 4.44 -2.68 3.66
N ASN A 86 3.20 -2.32 3.32
CA ASN A 86 2.57 -2.70 2.07
C ASN A 86 2.66 -1.60 1.02
N ILE A 87 3.34 -0.49 1.33
CA ILE A 87 3.62 0.62 0.42
C ILE A 87 5.11 0.66 0.15
N MET A 88 5.52 0.07 -0.98
CA MET A 88 6.92 0.00 -1.39
C MET A 88 7.31 1.19 -2.25
N ILE A 89 8.57 1.60 -2.15
CA ILE A 89 9.13 2.70 -2.95
C ILE A 89 10.26 2.14 -3.81
N ASP A 90 10.03 2.17 -5.11
CA ASP A 90 11.04 1.86 -6.11
C ASP A 90 11.91 3.09 -6.36
N HIS A 91 13.17 3.00 -5.95
CA HIS A 91 14.21 3.90 -6.40
C HIS A 91 14.59 3.52 -7.82
N GLU A 92 14.06 4.24 -8.82
CA GLU A 92 14.38 3.99 -10.23
C GLU A 92 15.90 3.81 -10.40
N ARG A 93 16.29 2.54 -10.62
CA ARG A 93 17.63 1.96 -10.72
C ARG A 93 18.79 2.94 -10.55
N ARG A 94 19.48 2.87 -9.40
CA ARG A 94 20.92 3.11 -9.09
C ARG A 94 21.89 3.56 -10.23
N LYS A 95 21.54 4.51 -11.09
CA LYS A 95 22.38 4.97 -12.21
C LYS A 95 22.46 6.49 -12.37
N VAL A 96 21.89 7.26 -11.44
CA VAL A 96 22.09 8.73 -11.44
C VAL A 96 22.62 9.13 -10.08
N SER A 97 23.91 9.46 -10.07
CA SER A 97 24.55 10.16 -8.95
C SER A 97 23.95 11.56 -8.81
N VAL A 98 23.92 12.03 -7.56
CA VAL A 98 23.69 13.41 -7.10
C VAL A 98 22.25 13.85 -6.75
N LEU A 99 21.89 13.50 -5.51
CA LEU A 99 21.20 14.24 -4.43
C LEU A 99 19.95 15.13 -4.63
N LEU A 100 19.49 15.49 -5.84
CA LEU A 100 18.23 16.25 -5.98
C LEU A 100 17.32 15.74 -7.10
N THR A 101 17.89 15.20 -8.18
CA THR A 101 17.11 14.68 -9.32
C THR A 101 16.53 13.29 -9.05
N THR A 102 17.15 12.49 -8.18
CA THR A 102 16.74 11.11 -7.83
C THR A 102 15.34 11.05 -7.22
N TYR A 103 14.94 12.07 -6.44
CA TYR A 103 13.64 12.10 -5.79
C TYR A 103 12.47 12.34 -6.76
N MET A 104 12.75 12.84 -7.96
CA MET A 104 11.74 13.10 -8.97
C MET A 104 11.23 11.82 -9.68
N PHE A 105 11.95 10.70 -9.55
CA PHE A 105 11.66 9.44 -10.27
C PHE A 105 11.23 8.29 -9.35
N LEU A 106 11.05 8.54 -8.05
CA LEU A 106 10.54 7.54 -7.12
C LEU A 106 9.15 7.06 -7.55
N ARG A 107 9.01 5.76 -7.77
CA ARG A 107 7.71 5.14 -8.03
C ARG A 107 7.24 4.40 -6.79
N LEU A 108 5.94 4.41 -6.56
CA LEU A 108 5.32 3.69 -5.46
C LEU A 108 4.71 2.39 -5.98
N ARG A 109 4.68 1.35 -5.15
CA ARG A 109 3.96 0.11 -5.40
C ARG A 109 3.20 -0.33 -4.16
N LEU A 110 1.88 -0.44 -4.29
CA LEU A 110 1.03 -1.13 -3.34
C LEU A 110 1.19 -2.64 -3.55
N VAL A 111 1.58 -3.33 -2.47
CA VAL A 111 1.90 -4.77 -2.45
C VAL A 111 1.05 -5.49 -1.41
N ASP A 112 1.17 -6.82 -1.37
CA ASP A 112 0.53 -7.70 -0.40
C ASP A 112 -1.00 -7.64 -0.41
N TRP A 113 -1.55 -8.19 -1.48
CA TRP A 113 -2.99 -8.29 -1.72
C TRP A 113 -3.63 -9.54 -1.11
N GLY A 114 -2.93 -10.23 -0.19
CA GLY A 114 -3.39 -11.49 0.39
C GLY A 114 -4.69 -11.38 1.20
N LEU A 115 -5.02 -10.17 1.65
CA LEU A 115 -6.25 -9.86 2.37
C LEU A 115 -7.28 -9.11 1.53
N ALA A 116 -7.05 -8.88 0.24
CA ALA A 116 -7.97 -8.11 -0.60
C ALA A 116 -9.33 -8.83 -0.80
N ASP A 117 -10.37 -8.07 -1.16
CA ASP A 117 -11.67 -8.64 -1.57
C ASP A 117 -12.37 -7.82 -2.65
N PHE A 118 -13.26 -8.46 -3.40
CA PHE A 118 -14.19 -7.73 -4.25
C PHE A 118 -15.30 -7.10 -3.41
N TYR A 119 -15.57 -5.84 -3.66
CA TYR A 119 -16.70 -5.14 -3.09
C TYR A 119 -18.00 -5.51 -3.83
N HIS A 120 -18.99 -5.82 -3.02
CA HIS A 120 -20.37 -6.12 -3.34
C HIS A 120 -21.28 -5.33 -2.37
N PRO A 121 -22.25 -4.55 -2.88
CA PRO A 121 -23.16 -3.77 -2.05
C PRO A 121 -24.00 -4.64 -1.11
N ARG A 122 -24.16 -4.20 0.15
CA ARG A 122 -24.97 -4.87 1.19
C ARG A 122 -24.51 -6.29 1.53
N VAL A 123 -23.22 -6.57 1.35
CA VAL A 123 -22.58 -7.82 1.76
C VAL A 123 -21.76 -7.56 3.02
N GLY A 124 -21.88 -8.47 3.99
CA GLY A 124 -21.04 -8.45 5.19
C GLY A 124 -19.71 -9.14 4.94
N TYR A 125 -18.60 -8.49 5.31
CA TYR A 125 -17.25 -9.02 5.16
C TYR A 125 -16.66 -9.50 6.49
N ASN A 126 -15.53 -10.22 6.39
CA ASN A 126 -14.76 -10.64 7.54
C ASN A 126 -14.11 -9.45 8.26
N LEU A 127 -14.20 -9.40 9.60
CA LEU A 127 -13.64 -8.34 10.43
C LEU A 127 -12.18 -8.60 10.85
N TRP A 128 -11.72 -9.84 10.70
CA TRP A 128 -10.35 -10.27 11.04
C TRP A 128 -9.35 -9.91 9.93
N VAL A 129 -9.38 -8.65 9.51
CA VAL A 129 -8.48 -8.05 8.53
C VAL A 129 -7.76 -6.85 9.16
N ALA A 130 -6.84 -6.26 8.39
CA ALA A 130 -5.97 -5.16 8.77
C ALA A 130 -5.04 -5.42 9.98
N SER A 131 -3.87 -4.81 9.93
CA SER A 131 -2.92 -4.78 11.04
C SER A 131 -3.44 -3.88 12.18
N CYS A 132 -3.16 -4.22 13.46
CA CYS A 132 -3.83 -3.65 14.63
C CYS A 132 -3.91 -2.12 14.69
N TYR A 133 -2.82 -1.41 14.41
CA TYR A 133 -2.76 0.07 14.45
C TYR A 133 -3.47 0.76 13.28
N PHE A 134 -3.89 -0.01 12.27
CA PHE A 134 -4.49 0.47 11.03
C PHE A 134 -5.95 0.00 10.87
N LYS A 135 -6.53 -0.61 11.90
CA LYS A 135 -7.93 -1.07 11.86
C LYS A 135 -8.88 0.13 11.87
N GLY A 136 -9.78 0.16 10.88
CA GLY A 136 -10.91 1.08 10.80
C GLY A 136 -11.87 0.92 11.98
N LEU A 137 -12.60 1.99 12.30
CA LEU A 137 -13.60 1.98 13.37
C LEU A 137 -14.65 0.90 13.13
N GLU A 138 -15.06 0.71 11.88
CA GLU A 138 -15.98 -0.34 11.43
C GLU A 138 -15.53 -1.74 11.87
N LEU A 139 -14.22 -2.02 11.88
CA LEU A 139 -13.68 -3.30 12.34
C LEU A 139 -13.70 -3.41 13.87
N LEU A 140 -13.59 -2.28 14.56
CA LEU A 140 -13.57 -2.22 16.03
C LEU A 140 -14.97 -2.26 16.64
N VAL A 141 -15.98 -1.81 15.92
CA VAL A 141 -17.39 -1.81 16.34
C VAL A 141 -18.21 -2.94 15.71
N ASP A 142 -17.54 -3.93 15.12
CA ASP A 142 -18.15 -5.09 14.45
C ASP A 142 -19.14 -4.76 13.31
N PHE A 143 -18.93 -3.63 12.62
CA PHE A 143 -19.72 -3.24 11.46
C PHE A 143 -19.23 -3.96 10.20
N ARG A 144 -20.02 -4.91 9.70
CA ARG A 144 -19.60 -5.84 8.63
C ARG A 144 -19.81 -5.35 7.20
N GLU A 145 -20.71 -4.39 6.99
CA GLU A 145 -21.05 -3.87 5.66
C GLU A 145 -20.15 -2.69 5.28
N TYR A 146 -18.85 -2.85 5.49
CA TYR A 146 -17.84 -1.84 5.16
C TYR A 146 -17.48 -1.86 3.67
N ASP A 147 -16.79 -0.81 3.23
CA ASP A 147 -16.44 -0.58 1.83
C ASP A 147 -14.99 -0.08 1.68
N TYR A 148 -14.68 0.49 0.52
CA TYR A 148 -13.37 1.05 0.18
C TYR A 148 -12.85 2.10 1.19
N SER A 149 -13.73 2.72 1.97
CA SER A 149 -13.34 3.69 3.01
C SER A 149 -12.44 3.08 4.08
N LEU A 150 -12.45 1.75 4.26
CA LEU A 150 -11.53 1.05 5.15
C LEU A 150 -10.06 1.26 4.74
N ASP A 151 -9.77 1.24 3.44
CA ASP A 151 -8.42 1.49 2.92
C ASP A 151 -8.00 2.95 3.16
N MET A 152 -8.96 3.87 3.04
CA MET A 152 -8.75 5.30 3.28
C MET A 152 -8.47 5.58 4.75
N TRP A 153 -9.08 4.85 5.67
CA TRP A 153 -8.76 4.90 7.10
C TRP A 153 -7.30 4.50 7.36
N GLY A 154 -6.89 3.32 6.84
CA GLY A 154 -5.52 2.85 6.98
C GLY A 154 -4.50 3.85 6.44
N PHE A 155 -4.79 4.47 5.29
CA PHE A 155 -3.99 5.55 4.74
C PHE A 155 -3.93 6.79 5.64
N GLY A 156 -5.06 7.19 6.24
CA GLY A 156 -5.12 8.27 7.22
C GLY A 156 -4.20 8.03 8.42
N CYS A 157 -4.14 6.80 8.94
CA CYS A 157 -3.21 6.42 10.01
C CYS A 157 -1.73 6.56 9.60
N ILE A 158 -1.39 6.17 8.36
CA ILE A 158 -0.05 6.35 7.80
C ILE A 158 0.29 7.85 7.72
N TRP A 159 -0.63 8.63 7.17
CA TRP A 159 -0.47 10.07 7.01
C TRP A 159 -0.26 10.79 8.34
N PHE A 160 -1.08 10.45 9.34
CA PHE A 160 -0.97 10.99 10.69
C PHE A 160 0.41 10.69 11.31
N SER A 161 0.92 9.47 11.10
CA SER A 161 2.24 9.07 11.60
C SER A 161 3.38 9.91 10.99
N PHE A 162 3.24 10.36 9.74
CA PHE A 162 4.18 11.31 9.13
C PHE A 162 4.11 12.69 9.78
N ALA A 163 2.89 13.22 9.94
CA ALA A 163 2.68 14.55 10.51
C ALA A 163 3.19 14.64 11.96
N ASP A 164 2.90 13.62 12.78
CA ASP A 164 3.37 13.55 14.16
C ASP A 164 4.91 13.54 14.24
N ARG A 165 5.57 12.74 13.40
CA ARG A 165 7.04 12.68 13.39
C ARG A 165 7.69 13.99 12.90
N ILE A 166 7.08 14.68 11.93
CA ILE A 166 7.54 16.02 11.51
C ILE A 166 7.49 17.00 12.67
N SER A 167 6.37 17.01 13.40
CA SER A 167 6.17 17.86 14.58
C SER A 167 7.26 17.64 15.63
N GLN A 168 7.58 16.38 15.94
CA GLN A 168 8.64 16.01 16.88
C GLN A 168 10.03 16.50 16.41
N VAL A 169 10.36 16.33 15.12
CA VAL A 169 11.63 16.82 14.56
C VAL A 169 11.75 18.35 14.64
N HIS A 170 10.63 19.08 14.46
CA HIS A 170 10.63 20.54 14.54
C HIS A 170 10.73 21.02 16.00
N SER A 171 10.12 20.31 16.95
CA SER A 171 10.22 20.64 18.39
C SER A 171 11.61 20.40 19.01
N GLN A 172 12.48 19.64 18.34
CA GLN A 172 13.85 19.36 18.80
C GLN A 172 14.92 20.20 18.10
N ARG A 173 14.54 21.17 17.26
CA ARG A 173 15.50 22.16 16.74
C ARG A 173 15.75 23.23 17.81
N PRO A 174 17.03 23.49 18.16
CA PRO A 174 17.39 24.50 19.17
C PRO A 174 17.01 25.91 18.75
#